data_AF-A0A820Z5Z0-F1
#
_entry.id   AF-A0A820Z5Z0-F1
#
_cell.length_a   1.000
_cell.length_b   1.000
_cell.length_c   1.000
_cell.angle_alpha   90.00
_cell.angle_beta   90.00
_cell.angle_gamma   90.00
#
_symmetry.space_group_name_H-M   'P 1'
#
loop_
_entity.id
_entity.type
_entity.pdbx_description
1 polymer ?
#
loop_
_entity_poly.entity_id
_entity_poly.type
_entity_poly.pdbx_seq_one_letter_code
_entity_poly.pdbx_strand_id
1 'polypeptide(L)'
;DAQKFLEDHVELVSEETVNYMVGWCIHEEMHEYFFFMEHLAQQVMFIKSIIRIIQSSKSDPTQCVQTFFERMANDKQYEHEFLHELSAFKERIEQHARQNNDDLTLKNEKEKQQKRLDPDDSGLIEVMKS
;
A
#
# COMPACT_ATOMS: atom_id res chain seq x y z
N ASP A 1 16.13 -13.08 8.05
CA ASP A 1 14.80 -13.35 8.64
C ASP A 1 13.71 -13.54 7.60
N ALA A 2 13.48 -12.58 6.70
CA ALA A 2 12.44 -12.69 5.66
C ALA A 2 12.55 -13.97 4.80
N GLN A 3 13.77 -14.34 4.38
CA GLN A 3 14.01 -15.56 3.62
C GLN A 3 13.46 -16.80 4.34
N LYS A 4 13.94 -17.07 5.56
CA LYS A 4 13.54 -18.24 6.34
C LYS A 4 12.04 -18.25 6.61
N PHE A 5 11.46 -17.10 6.95
CA PHE A 5 10.02 -17.00 7.19
C PHE A 5 9.19 -17.36 5.96
N LEU A 6 9.58 -16.91 4.76
CA LEU A 6 8.88 -17.23 3.51
C LEU A 6 9.15 -18.66 3.03
N GLU A 7 10.29 -19.25 3.37
CA GLU A 7 10.55 -20.69 3.15
C GLU A 7 9.67 -21.57 4.04
N ASP A 8 9.50 -21.19 5.31
CA ASP A 8 8.66 -21.90 6.27
C ASP A 8 7.14 -21.69 5.99
N HIS A 9 6.77 -20.59 5.33
CA HIS A 9 5.39 -20.18 5.04
C HIS A 9 5.17 -19.81 3.57
N VAL A 10 5.46 -20.74 2.67
CA VAL A 10 5.43 -20.50 1.23
C VAL A 10 4.03 -20.16 0.71
N GLU A 11 2.96 -20.55 1.42
CA GLU A 11 1.57 -20.18 1.15
C GLU A 11 1.34 -18.66 1.18
N LEU A 12 2.19 -17.90 1.89
CA LEU A 12 2.13 -16.44 1.94
C LEU A 12 2.66 -15.81 0.65
N VAL A 13 3.36 -16.55 -0.20
CA VAL A 13 3.85 -16.09 -1.52
C VAL A 13 2.71 -16.13 -2.53
N SER A 14 1.69 -15.30 -2.32
CA SER A 14 0.47 -15.25 -3.12
C SER A 14 0.09 -13.81 -3.48
N GLU A 15 -0.68 -13.66 -4.56
CA GLU A 15 -1.20 -12.35 -4.97
C GLU A 15 -2.16 -11.77 -3.92
N GLU A 16 -2.87 -12.62 -3.18
CA GLU A 16 -3.77 -12.20 -2.10
C GLU A 16 -2.99 -11.53 -0.96
N THR A 17 -1.88 -12.12 -0.52
CA THR A 17 -0.99 -11.52 0.48
C THR A 17 -0.47 -10.17 0.00
N VAL A 18 -0.02 -10.08 -1.26
CA VAL A 18 0.46 -8.82 -1.85
C VAL A 18 -0.63 -7.77 -1.84
N ASN A 19 -1.85 -8.09 -2.28
CA ASN A 19 -2.96 -7.15 -2.33
C ASN A 19 -3.34 -6.63 -0.94
N TYR A 20 -3.40 -7.53 0.05
CA TYR A 20 -3.66 -7.14 1.43
C TYR A 20 -2.58 -6.19 1.96
N MET A 21 -1.30 -6.54 1.79
CA MET A 21 -0.19 -5.74 2.30
C MET A 21 -0.06 -4.38 1.57
N VAL A 22 -0.42 -4.30 0.28
CA VAL A 22 -0.49 -3.01 -0.44
C VAL A 22 -1.55 -2.10 0.18
N GLY A 23 -2.74 -2.64 0.48
CA GLY A 23 -3.78 -1.89 1.19
C GLY A 23 -3.32 -1.44 2.57
N TRP A 24 -2.56 -2.30 3.27
CA TRP A 24 -1.96 -1.96 4.56
C TRP A 24 -0.93 -0.83 4.44
N CYS A 25 -0.04 -0.85 3.44
CA CYS A 25 0.89 0.26 3.19
C CYS A 25 0.16 1.60 3.02
N ILE A 26 -0.95 1.63 2.26
CA ILE A 26 -1.75 2.84 2.05
C ILE A 26 -2.38 3.29 3.38
N HIS A 27 -2.92 2.37 4.17
CA HIS A 27 -3.51 2.68 5.47
C HIS A 27 -2.48 3.34 6.40
N GLU A 28 -1.29 2.76 6.52
CA GLU A 28 -0.22 3.26 7.40
C GLU A 28 0.29 4.63 6.92
N GLU A 29 0.40 4.82 5.61
CA GLU A 29 0.76 6.11 5.01
C GLU A 29 -0.28 7.20 5.32
N MET A 30 -1.58 6.87 5.24
CA MET A 30 -2.66 7.79 5.61
C MET A 30 -2.64 8.16 7.10
N HIS A 31 -2.11 7.27 7.96
CA HIS A 31 -1.94 7.48 9.39
C HIS A 31 -0.57 8.10 9.77
N GLU A 32 0.22 8.53 8.79
CA GLU A 32 1.55 9.13 8.97
C GLU A 32 2.59 8.18 9.62
N TYR A 33 2.37 6.87 9.55
CA TYR A 33 3.30 5.84 10.02
C TYR A 33 4.34 5.47 8.95
N PHE A 34 5.09 6.47 8.48
CA PHE A 34 6.00 6.34 7.33
C PHE A 34 7.04 5.23 7.48
N PHE A 35 7.68 5.12 8.66
CA PHE A 35 8.67 4.07 8.91
C PHE A 35 8.07 2.66 8.76
N PHE A 36 6.83 2.48 9.21
CA PHE A 36 6.16 1.19 9.13
C PHE A 36 5.71 0.90 7.69
N MET A 37 5.18 1.90 6.98
CA MET A 37 4.89 1.82 5.54
C MET A 37 6.15 1.41 4.76
N GLU A 38 7.30 2.04 5.01
CA GLU A 38 8.54 1.73 4.31
C GLU A 38 8.99 0.28 4.52
N HIS A 39 8.88 -0.22 5.76
CA HIS A 39 9.19 -1.60 6.08
C HIS A 39 8.22 -2.58 5.41
N LEU A 40 6.91 -2.31 5.45
CA LEU A 40 5.91 -3.12 4.76
C LEU A 40 6.14 -3.14 3.26
N ALA A 41 6.44 -1.98 2.66
CA ALA A 41 6.70 -1.85 1.23
C ALA A 41 7.86 -2.74 0.76
N GLN A 42 8.92 -2.83 1.55
CA GLN A 42 10.02 -3.74 1.26
C GLN A 42 9.57 -5.21 1.26
N GLN A 43 8.75 -5.62 2.23
CA GLN A 43 8.23 -7.00 2.30
C GLN A 43 7.28 -7.32 1.13
N VAL A 44 6.40 -6.37 0.77
CA VAL A 44 5.53 -6.48 -0.42
C VAL A 44 6.38 -6.73 -1.68
N MET A 45 7.45 -5.96 -1.85
CA MET A 45 8.31 -6.07 -3.02
C MET A 45 9.10 -7.39 -3.05
N PHE A 46 9.50 -7.93 -1.90
CA PHE A 46 10.08 -9.28 -1.83
C PHE A 46 9.08 -10.33 -2.34
N ILE A 47 7.88 -10.38 -1.76
CA ILE A 47 6.86 -11.37 -2.14
C ILE A 47 6.50 -11.23 -3.64
N LYS A 48 6.29 -10.01 -4.12
CA LYS A 48 5.99 -9.73 -5.53
C LYS A 48 7.10 -10.20 -6.48
N SER A 49 8.37 -9.99 -6.11
CA SER A 49 9.51 -10.42 -6.92
C SER A 49 9.62 -11.95 -6.96
N ILE A 50 9.35 -12.62 -5.85
CA ILE A 50 9.35 -14.10 -5.79
C ILE A 50 8.21 -14.67 -6.65
N ILE A 51 7.00 -14.10 -6.59
CA ILE A 51 5.87 -14.50 -7.47
C ILE A 51 6.27 -14.36 -8.94
N ARG A 52 6.94 -13.26 -9.32
CA ARG A 52 7.46 -13.03 -10.69
C ARG A 52 8.44 -14.14 -11.11
N ILE A 53 9.32 -14.58 -10.21
CA ILE A 53 10.26 -15.68 -10.46
C ILE A 53 9.50 -16.99 -10.66
N ILE A 54 8.52 -17.31 -9.79
CA ILE A 54 7.70 -18.53 -9.89
C ILE A 54 6.99 -18.58 -11.26
N GLN A 55 6.34 -17.48 -11.65
CA GLN A 55 5.65 -17.37 -12.94
C GLN A 55 6.57 -17.53 -14.14
N SER A 56 7.82 -17.05 -14.05
CA SER A 56 8.81 -17.13 -15.14
C SER A 56 9.49 -18.50 -15.25
N SER A 57 9.65 -19.24 -14.15
CA SER A 57 10.49 -20.45 -14.08
C SER A 57 9.71 -21.76 -13.98
N LYS A 58 8.42 -21.74 -13.60
CA LYS A 58 7.61 -22.94 -13.29
C LYS A 58 8.27 -23.88 -12.25
N SER A 59 9.19 -23.36 -11.46
CA SER A 59 9.91 -24.10 -10.42
C SER A 59 9.13 -24.17 -9.11
N ASP A 60 9.63 -24.98 -8.17
CA ASP A 60 9.09 -25.05 -6.81
C ASP A 60 9.17 -23.67 -6.10
N PRO A 61 8.06 -23.19 -5.50
CA PRO A 61 8.02 -21.89 -4.84
C PRO A 61 9.10 -21.69 -3.76
N THR A 62 9.45 -22.72 -2.99
CA THR A 62 10.46 -22.63 -1.92
C THR A 62 11.86 -22.39 -2.52
N GLN A 63 12.17 -23.07 -3.61
CA GLN A 63 13.42 -22.85 -4.35
C GLN A 63 13.48 -21.46 -4.98
N CYS A 64 12.34 -20.92 -5.41
CA CYS A 64 12.26 -19.55 -5.91
C CYS A 64 12.55 -18.51 -4.83
N VAL A 65 12.13 -18.75 -3.58
CA VAL A 65 12.50 -17.89 -2.44
C VAL A 65 14.01 -17.86 -2.25
N GLN A 66 14.66 -19.03 -2.19
CA GLN A 66 16.12 -19.14 -2.08
C GLN A 66 16.83 -18.42 -3.24
N THR A 67 16.43 -18.74 -4.47
CA THR A 67 17.00 -18.15 -5.69
C THR A 67 16.89 -16.61 -5.68
N PHE A 68 15.76 -16.07 -5.21
CA PHE A 68 15.57 -14.63 -5.10
C PHE A 68 16.58 -14.00 -4.15
N PHE A 69 16.68 -14.50 -2.91
CA PHE A 69 17.57 -13.92 -1.89
C PHE A 69 19.06 -14.13 -2.23
N GLU A 70 19.40 -15.26 -2.88
CA GLU A 70 20.75 -15.48 -3.40
C GLU A 70 21.12 -14.45 -4.48
N ARG A 71 20.21 -14.17 -5.43
CA ARG A 71 20.44 -13.12 -6.45
C ARG A 71 20.53 -11.74 -5.80
N MET A 72 19.64 -11.44 -4.86
CA MET A 72 19.65 -10.16 -4.13
C MET A 72 20.98 -9.92 -3.40
N ALA A 73 21.60 -10.97 -2.86
CA ALA A 73 22.86 -10.86 -2.12
C ALA A 73 24.10 -10.80 -3.02
N ASN A 74 24.07 -11.46 -4.18
CA ASN A 74 25.27 -11.68 -5.01
C ASN A 74 25.31 -10.82 -6.28
N ASP A 75 24.16 -10.32 -6.76
CA ASP A 75 24.06 -9.53 -7.98
C ASP A 75 23.66 -8.08 -7.65
N LYS A 76 24.66 -7.19 -7.68
CA LYS A 76 24.48 -5.75 -7.40
C LYS A 76 23.58 -5.06 -8.41
N GLN A 77 23.56 -5.52 -9.66
CA GLN A 77 22.67 -4.93 -10.66
C GLN A 77 21.23 -5.30 -10.34
N TYR A 78 20.99 -6.57 -10.00
CA TYR A 78 19.69 -7.05 -9.56
C TYR A 78 19.20 -6.31 -8.30
N GLU A 79 20.07 -6.11 -7.31
CA GLU A 79 19.78 -5.33 -6.10
C GLU A 79 19.40 -3.88 -6.45
N HIS A 80 20.17 -3.22 -7.32
CA HIS A 80 19.88 -1.84 -7.73
C HIS A 80 18.53 -1.74 -8.44
N GLU A 81 18.22 -2.66 -9.36
CA GLU A 81 16.93 -2.72 -10.05
C GLU A 81 15.78 -2.90 -9.05
N PHE A 82 15.96 -3.79 -8.07
CA PHE A 82 14.99 -3.99 -6.99
C PHE A 82 14.76 -2.72 -6.16
N LEU A 83 15.83 -2.03 -5.75
CA LEU A 83 15.73 -0.78 -4.98
C LEU A 83 15.03 0.32 -5.78
N HIS A 84 15.27 0.41 -7.08
CA HIS A 84 14.56 1.33 -7.95
C HIS A 84 13.06 0.99 -8.06
N GLU A 85 12.71 -0.29 -8.22
CA GLU A 85 11.32 -0.73 -8.19
C GLU A 85 10.64 -0.45 -6.85
N LEU A 86 11.38 -0.61 -5.73
CA LEU A 86 10.90 -0.31 -4.38
C LEU A 86 10.61 1.18 -4.19
N SER A 87 11.52 2.07 -4.62
CA SER A 87 11.30 3.52 -4.57
C SER A 87 10.06 3.92 -5.37
N ALA A 88 9.95 3.42 -6.61
CA ALA A 88 8.77 3.69 -7.43
C ALA A 88 7.48 3.11 -6.83
N PHE A 89 7.57 2.02 -6.07
CA PHE A 89 6.42 1.48 -5.33
C PHE A 89 6.02 2.38 -4.16
N LYS A 90 6.96 2.85 -3.35
CA LYS A 90 6.70 3.79 -2.26
C LYS A 90 6.03 5.07 -2.78
N GLU A 91 6.54 5.66 -3.86
CA GLU A 91 5.95 6.86 -4.48
C GLU A 91 4.47 6.66 -4.87
N ARG A 92 4.12 5.48 -5.39
CA ARG A 92 2.72 5.14 -5.73
C ARG A 92 1.85 5.02 -4.48
N ILE A 93 2.36 4.44 -3.39
CA ILE A 93 1.63 4.35 -2.12
C ILE A 93 1.34 5.75 -1.58
N GLU A 94 2.35 6.62 -1.54
CA GLU A 94 2.19 8.00 -1.09
C GLU A 94 1.17 8.76 -1.94
N GLN A 95 1.24 8.62 -3.27
CA GLN A 95 0.28 9.26 -4.18
C GLN A 95 -1.15 8.79 -3.89
N HIS A 96 -1.34 7.49 -3.70
CA HIS A 96 -2.64 6.91 -3.43
C HIS A 96 -3.17 7.33 -2.04
N ALA A 97 -2.31 7.41 -1.03
CA ALA A 97 -2.68 7.89 0.30
C ALA A 97 -3.08 9.37 0.28
N ARG A 98 -2.34 10.22 -0.46
CA ARG A 98 -2.69 11.63 -0.68
C ARG A 98 -4.07 11.77 -1.33
N GLN A 99 -4.32 11.02 -2.41
CA GLN A 99 -5.62 11.02 -3.09
C GLN A 99 -6.77 10.61 -2.15
N ASN A 100 -6.58 9.56 -1.34
CA ASN A 100 -7.59 9.14 -0.38
C ASN A 100 -7.87 10.20 0.68
N ASN A 101 -6.86 10.91 1.18
CA ASN A 101 -7.03 11.99 2.15
C ASN A 101 -7.77 13.20 1.55
N ASP A 102 -7.48 13.54 0.29
CA ASP A 102 -8.17 14.61 -0.43
C ASP A 102 -9.67 14.26 -0.63
N ASP A 103 -9.96 13.02 -1.02
CA ASP A 103 -11.34 12.53 -1.20
C ASP A 103 -12.12 12.54 0.12
N LEU A 104 -11.50 12.13 1.23
CA LEU A 104 -12.09 12.20 2.57
C LEU A 104 -12.38 13.65 2.96
N THR A 105 -11.46 14.57 2.67
CA THR A 105 -11.63 16.01 2.96
C THR A 105 -12.79 16.59 2.16
N LEU A 106 -12.84 16.33 0.86
CA LEU A 106 -13.92 16.78 -0.03
C LEU A 106 -15.28 16.24 0.40
N LYS A 107 -15.35 14.97 0.82
CA LYS A 107 -16.59 14.37 1.33
C LYS A 107 -17.06 15.05 2.62
N ASN A 108 -16.15 15.29 3.55
CA ASN A 108 -16.45 15.99 4.80
C ASN A 108 -16.96 17.42 4.56
N GLU A 109 -16.40 18.13 3.57
CA GLU A 109 -16.87 19.46 3.18
C GLU A 109 -18.28 19.44 2.57
N LYS A 110 -18.57 18.48 1.68
CA LYS A 110 -19.90 18.30 1.09
C LYS A 110 -20.95 17.97 2.15
N GLU A 111 -20.63 17.10 3.10
CA GLU A 111 -21.54 16.77 4.22
C GLU A 111 -21.81 17.99 5.12
N LYS A 112 -20.80 18.84 5.37
CA LYS A 112 -20.99 20.10 6.11
C LYS A 112 -21.85 21.10 5.34
N GLN A 113 -21.72 21.18 4.02
CA GLN A 113 -22.58 22.04 3.19
C GLN A 113 -24.01 21.51 3.16
N GLN A 114 -24.20 20.20 3.03
CA GLN A 114 -25.52 19.58 3.04
C GLN A 114 -26.25 19.83 4.37
N LYS A 115 -25.58 19.66 5.51
CA LYS A 115 -26.15 19.96 6.84
C LYS A 115 -26.53 21.43 7.03
N ARG A 116 -25.92 22.37 6.31
CA ARG A 116 -26.29 23.80 6.32
C ARG A 116 -27.51 24.10 5.43
N LEU A 117 -27.79 23.24 4.46
CA LEU A 117 -28.89 23.38 3.49
C LEU A 117 -30.15 22.63 3.93
N ASP A 118 -30.09 21.86 5.03
CA ASP A 118 -31.23 21.11 5.55
C ASP A 118 -32.32 22.09 6.06
N PRO A 119 -33.53 22.08 5.46
CA PRO A 119 -34.55 23.09 5.74
C PRO A 119 -35.14 23.03 7.16
N ASP A 120 -34.87 21.96 7.92
CA ASP A 120 -35.33 21.84 9.32
C ASP A 120 -34.53 22.73 10.30
N ASP A 121 -33.36 23.27 9.89
CA ASP A 121 -32.62 24.32 10.63
C ASP A 121 -32.86 25.74 10.04
N SER A 122 -33.56 25.83 8.90
CA SER A 122 -33.89 27.11 8.25
C SER A 122 -35.11 27.84 8.86
N GLY A 123 -35.55 27.41 10.05
CA GLY A 123 -36.83 27.82 10.65
C GLY A 123 -36.83 29.07 11.55
N LEU A 124 -35.72 29.79 11.77
CA LEU A 124 -35.71 30.90 12.75
C LEU A 124 -34.94 32.18 12.38
N ILE A 125 -34.49 32.37 11.15
CA ILE A 125 -33.81 33.63 10.78
C ILE A 125 -34.56 34.30 9.62
N GLU A 126 -35.10 35.49 9.93
CA GLU A 126 -35.82 36.45 9.07
C GLU A 126 -37.37 36.38 9.00
N VAL A 127 -38.01 36.47 10.18
CA VAL A 127 -39.25 37.27 10.32
C VAL A 127 -38.97 38.42 11.29
N MET A 128 -38.10 39.35 10.91
CA MET A 128 -38.02 40.67 11.55
C MET A 128 -37.61 41.72 10.51
N LYS A 129 -38.62 42.27 9.83
CA LYS A 129 -38.77 43.71 9.56
C LYS A 129 -40.15 43.94 8.95
N SER A 130 -41.07 44.36 9.82
CA SER A 130 -42.24 45.16 9.47
C SER A 130 -41.84 46.47 8.82
#